data_AF-A0A949TGA5-F1
#
_entry.id   AF-A0A949TGA5-F1
#
_cell.length_a   1.000
_cell.length_b   1.000
_cell.length_c   1.000
_cell.angle_alpha   90.00
_cell.angle_beta   90.00
_cell.angle_gamma   90.00
#
_symmetry.space_group_name_H-M   'P 1'
#
loop_
_entity.id
_entity.type
_entity.pdbx_description
1 polymer ?
#
loop_
_entity_poly.entity_id
_entity_poly.type
_entity_poly.pdbx_seq_one_letter_code
_entity_poly.pdbx_strand_id
1 'polypeptide(L)'
;MAETKENTLLENKKVYGKLQINYKRNKQQDCTELLDKAAAAFNYDDCKDEYWNPEQYSLLYGTPLWTEASQSQKIILNQLYWVAYYCQIISAEIATILFNQTSAAGLYAQEDFRVICDMLDLESAQERCHINAFKTISHQVESTLFGERIFTYPMRGPYTETMVFADTNFLKTQWKKLQLQAFGLISADNTFLACQYFTVRGLRTLNGKLIQHKLSNYYQNHSNPDKAPIPAKISYYHFMDESFHFNSSTIISHDVINCIKPPTKFEKVVANLGIRGCQKDHYHCSIAVNGIFWYDAALYSAIYRMLRSQVFGMSDTEAKDMMCRCFTQETEALHNSFQTHHEAMESYKVYVESLNYLWKSNREMSLMAANTVSKYLNEQKTTFKKWLASN
;
A
#
# COMPACT_ATOMS: atom_id res chain seq x y z
N MET A 1 3.15 28.94 -40.97
CA MET A 1 2.52 28.63 -39.66
C MET A 1 3.62 28.74 -38.64
N ALA A 2 3.52 29.64 -37.66
CA ALA A 2 4.51 29.71 -36.60
C ALA A 2 4.38 28.43 -35.76
N GLU A 3 5.45 27.63 -35.69
CA GLU A 3 5.57 26.56 -34.72
C GLU A 3 5.33 27.17 -33.33
N THR A 4 4.18 26.85 -32.73
CA THR A 4 4.03 27.01 -31.29
C THR A 4 5.19 26.26 -30.67
N LYS A 5 6.11 26.95 -29.99
CA LYS A 5 7.16 26.31 -29.18
C LYS A 5 6.50 25.26 -28.31
N GLU A 6 6.63 24.01 -28.70
CA GLU A 6 6.21 22.89 -27.87
C GLU A 6 7.19 22.89 -26.70
N ASN A 7 6.71 23.14 -25.49
CA ASN A 7 7.53 23.01 -24.29
C ASN A 7 7.98 21.54 -24.20
N THR A 8 9.13 21.19 -24.75
CA THR A 8 9.63 19.81 -24.71
C THR A 8 10.33 19.53 -23.37
N LEU A 9 10.51 18.25 -23.04
CA LEU A 9 11.23 17.87 -21.83
C LEU A 9 12.69 18.33 -21.85
N LEU A 10 13.34 18.32 -23.02
CA LEU A 10 14.72 18.78 -23.18
C LEU A 10 14.87 20.28 -22.98
N GLU A 11 13.87 21.08 -23.35
CA GLU A 11 13.86 22.51 -23.06
C GLU A 11 13.78 22.78 -21.55
N ASN A 12 13.11 21.90 -20.79
CA ASN A 12 13.10 21.94 -19.33
C ASN A 12 14.26 21.14 -18.70
N LYS A 13 15.49 21.64 -18.89
CA LYS A 13 16.73 21.02 -18.40
C LYS A 13 16.71 20.61 -16.92
N LYS A 14 15.97 21.35 -16.08
CA LYS A 14 15.83 21.04 -14.65
C LYS A 14 15.05 19.74 -14.43
N VAL A 15 13.89 19.60 -15.08
CA VAL A 15 13.05 18.40 -14.94
C VAL A 15 13.73 17.19 -15.59
N TYR A 16 14.29 17.37 -16.78
CA TYR A 16 15.07 16.32 -17.44
C TYR A 16 16.26 15.83 -16.59
N GLY A 17 17.01 16.77 -15.98
CA GLY A 17 18.11 16.44 -15.08
C GLY A 17 17.67 15.65 -13.85
N LYS A 18 16.53 16.00 -13.24
CA LYS A 18 15.95 15.22 -12.12
C LYS A 18 15.63 13.78 -12.53
N LEU A 19 14.98 13.59 -13.67
CA LEU A 19 14.63 12.27 -14.20
C LEU A 19 15.87 11.41 -14.44
N GLN A 20 16.89 11.97 -15.10
CA GLN A 20 18.16 11.27 -15.37
C GLN A 20 18.88 10.87 -14.08
N ILE A 21 18.96 11.78 -13.10
CA ILE A 21 19.60 11.49 -11.81
C ILE A 21 18.84 10.41 -11.05
N ASN A 22 17.50 10.50 -11.00
CA ASN A 22 16.67 9.51 -10.32
C ASN A 22 16.81 8.14 -10.98
N TYR A 23 16.70 8.06 -12.30
CA TYR A 23 16.82 6.81 -13.05
C TYR A 23 18.20 6.16 -12.88
N LYS A 24 19.28 6.95 -13.02
CA LYS A 24 20.64 6.46 -12.85
C LYS A 24 20.87 5.92 -11.43
N ARG A 25 20.39 6.62 -10.41
CA ARG A 25 20.55 6.20 -9.01
C ARG A 25 19.70 4.98 -8.67
N ASN A 26 18.47 4.91 -9.19
CA ASN A 26 17.61 3.73 -9.03
C ASN A 26 18.33 2.49 -9.58
N LYS A 27 18.87 2.54 -10.80
CA LYS A 27 19.68 1.44 -11.37
C LYS A 27 20.90 1.05 -10.52
N GLN A 28 21.53 2.01 -9.85
CA GLN A 28 22.72 1.75 -9.03
C GLN A 28 22.38 1.11 -7.68
N GLN A 29 21.14 1.29 -7.20
CA GLN A 29 20.67 0.81 -5.90
C GLN A 29 19.55 -0.24 -6.04
N ASP A 30 19.38 -0.79 -7.24
CA ASP A 30 18.37 -1.79 -7.55
C ASP A 30 18.56 -3.03 -6.66
N CYS A 31 17.57 -3.32 -5.82
CA CYS A 31 17.62 -4.42 -4.88
C CYS A 31 17.00 -5.72 -5.42
N THR A 32 16.61 -5.76 -6.69
CA THR A 32 15.98 -6.93 -7.34
C THR A 32 16.71 -8.25 -7.04
N GLU A 33 18.02 -8.33 -7.30
CA GLU A 33 18.79 -9.55 -7.06
C GLU A 33 18.89 -9.93 -5.58
N LEU A 34 18.93 -8.93 -4.69
CA LEU A 34 19.01 -9.14 -3.25
C LEU A 34 17.69 -9.69 -2.71
N LEU A 35 16.57 -9.19 -3.21
CA LEU A 35 15.22 -9.67 -2.89
C LEU A 35 15.02 -11.11 -3.34
N ASP A 36 15.38 -11.45 -4.58
CA ASP A 36 15.23 -12.82 -5.08
C ASP A 36 16.11 -13.81 -4.30
N LYS A 37 17.37 -13.45 -4.00
CA LYS A 37 18.26 -14.27 -3.17
C LYS A 37 17.70 -14.45 -1.76
N ALA A 38 17.20 -13.38 -1.13
CA ALA A 38 16.61 -13.45 0.20
C ALA A 38 15.35 -14.31 0.23
N ALA A 39 14.46 -14.16 -0.76
CA ALA A 39 13.25 -14.97 -0.89
C ALA A 39 13.55 -16.45 -1.12
N ALA A 40 14.54 -16.77 -1.97
CA ALA A 40 14.97 -18.13 -2.22
C ALA A 40 15.64 -18.79 -1.00
N ALA A 41 16.32 -18.00 -0.16
CA ALA A 41 16.95 -18.47 1.08
C ALA A 41 15.99 -18.54 2.28
N PHE A 42 14.75 -18.07 2.13
CA PHE A 42 13.83 -18.02 3.26
C PHE A 42 13.44 -19.43 3.73
N ASN A 43 13.57 -19.63 5.03
CA ASN A 43 13.08 -20.79 5.75
C ASN A 43 12.44 -20.32 7.05
N TYR A 44 11.16 -20.66 7.24
CA TYR A 44 10.40 -20.21 8.40
C TYR A 44 11.03 -20.67 9.72
N ASP A 45 11.55 -21.89 9.77
CA ASP A 45 12.12 -22.44 11.01
C ASP A 45 13.34 -21.67 11.51
N ASP A 46 14.09 -21.04 10.61
CA ASP A 46 15.28 -20.26 10.96
C ASP A 46 14.92 -18.86 11.51
N CYS A 47 13.68 -18.40 11.29
CA CYS A 47 13.23 -17.05 11.63
C CYS A 47 12.08 -17.02 12.66
N LYS A 48 11.57 -18.17 13.11
CA LYS A 48 10.31 -18.27 13.85
C LYS A 48 10.37 -17.77 15.30
N ASP A 49 11.55 -17.75 15.91
CA ASP A 49 11.72 -17.51 17.35
C ASP A 49 12.04 -16.04 17.70
N GLU A 50 11.94 -15.13 16.72
CA GLU A 50 12.18 -13.70 16.92
C GLU A 50 11.17 -12.83 16.15
N TYR A 51 11.13 -11.54 16.50
CA TYR A 51 10.34 -10.55 15.78
C TYR A 51 10.97 -10.21 14.43
N TRP A 52 10.14 -9.90 13.44
CA TRP A 52 10.56 -9.46 12.10
C TRP A 52 10.43 -7.95 11.92
N ASN A 53 9.69 -7.32 12.83
CA ASN A 53 9.38 -5.90 12.83
C ASN A 53 9.49 -5.36 14.25
N PRO A 54 9.56 -4.03 14.45
CA PRO A 54 9.42 -3.46 15.78
C PRO A 54 8.11 -3.92 16.44
N GLU A 55 8.11 -4.08 17.76
CA GLU A 55 7.00 -4.69 18.51
C GLU A 55 5.65 -4.00 18.24
N GLN A 56 5.64 -2.67 18.13
CA GLN A 56 4.44 -1.89 17.85
C GLN A 56 3.82 -2.16 16.46
N TYR A 57 4.56 -2.83 15.57
CA TYR A 57 4.09 -3.33 14.29
C TYR A 57 3.83 -4.83 14.37
N SER A 58 2.91 -5.18 15.28
CA SER A 58 2.38 -6.53 15.44
C SER A 58 0.87 -6.53 15.20
N LEU A 59 0.35 -7.67 14.74
CA LEU A 59 -1.06 -7.82 14.46
C LEU A 59 -1.85 -7.61 15.76
N LEU A 60 -2.82 -6.69 15.73
CA LEU A 60 -3.65 -6.32 16.89
C LEU A 60 -2.84 -5.79 18.09
N TYR A 61 -1.65 -5.21 17.87
CA TYR A 61 -0.88 -4.52 18.90
C TYR A 61 -1.72 -3.42 19.59
N GLY A 62 -1.65 -3.32 20.91
CA GLY A 62 -2.42 -2.35 21.70
C GLY A 62 -3.89 -2.73 21.92
N THR A 63 -4.27 -3.97 21.59
CA THR A 63 -5.59 -4.55 21.92
C THR A 63 -5.47 -5.58 23.06
N PRO A 64 -6.59 -6.02 23.66
CA PRO A 64 -6.55 -7.08 24.67
C PRO A 64 -5.90 -8.39 24.20
N LEU A 65 -6.04 -8.76 22.90
CA LEU A 65 -5.38 -9.95 22.36
C LEU A 65 -3.87 -9.88 22.55
N TRP A 66 -3.26 -8.73 22.24
CA TRP A 66 -1.82 -8.55 22.38
C TRP A 66 -1.38 -8.66 23.84
N THR A 67 -2.10 -8.01 24.75
CA THR A 67 -1.77 -7.99 26.18
C THR A 67 -1.86 -9.37 26.83
N GLU A 68 -2.87 -10.16 26.43
CA GLU A 68 -3.14 -11.50 26.97
C GLU A 68 -2.37 -12.62 26.26
N ALA A 69 -1.75 -12.33 25.11
CA ALA A 69 -0.95 -13.30 24.37
C ALA A 69 0.32 -13.72 25.13
N SER A 70 0.63 -15.01 25.07
CA SER A 70 1.93 -15.54 25.49
C SER A 70 3.07 -14.98 24.63
N GLN A 71 4.31 -15.12 25.10
CA GLN A 71 5.48 -14.61 24.36
C GLN A 71 5.62 -15.22 22.95
N SER A 72 5.37 -16.52 22.80
CA SER A 72 5.39 -17.18 21.49
C SER A 72 4.26 -16.67 20.57
N GLN A 73 3.07 -16.44 21.11
CA GLN A 73 1.96 -15.85 20.35
C GLN A 73 2.26 -14.42 19.93
N LYS A 74 2.91 -13.60 20.77
CA LYS A 74 3.35 -12.25 20.41
C LYS A 74 4.33 -12.25 19.24
N ILE A 75 5.28 -13.20 19.24
CA ILE A 75 6.19 -13.39 18.10
C ILE A 75 5.40 -13.70 16.83
N ILE A 76 4.45 -14.64 16.90
CA ILE A 76 3.62 -14.98 15.75
C ILE A 76 2.75 -13.79 15.31
N LEU A 77 2.15 -13.02 16.22
CA LEU A 77 1.41 -11.81 15.88
C LEU A 77 2.28 -10.76 15.17
N ASN A 78 3.55 -10.62 15.56
CA ASN A 78 4.53 -9.76 14.88
C ASN A 78 4.83 -10.25 13.45
N GLN A 79 4.98 -11.55 13.26
CA GLN A 79 5.22 -12.17 11.95
C GLN A 79 3.97 -12.07 11.05
N LEU A 80 2.78 -12.27 11.62
CA LEU A 80 1.51 -12.14 10.90
C LEU A 80 1.20 -10.69 10.50
N TYR A 81 1.71 -9.69 11.23
CA TYR A 81 1.68 -8.30 10.76
C TYR A 81 2.41 -8.17 9.42
N TRP A 82 3.63 -8.71 9.32
CA TRP A 82 4.40 -8.70 8.07
C TRP A 82 3.61 -9.37 6.94
N VAL A 83 3.06 -10.57 7.21
CA VAL A 83 2.27 -11.32 6.24
C VAL A 83 1.06 -10.51 5.76
N ALA A 84 0.24 -10.02 6.68
CA ALA A 84 -0.95 -9.24 6.36
C ALA A 84 -0.60 -7.95 5.59
N TYR A 85 0.47 -7.27 6.01
CA TYR A 85 0.94 -6.05 5.39
C TYR A 85 1.41 -6.26 3.95
N TYR A 86 2.32 -7.19 3.71
CA TYR A 86 2.85 -7.40 2.36
C TYR A 86 1.88 -8.13 1.43
N CYS A 87 0.92 -8.89 1.96
CA CYS A 87 -0.20 -9.39 1.16
C CYS A 87 -1.01 -8.25 0.52
N GLN A 88 -1.24 -7.16 1.25
CA GLN A 88 -1.88 -5.96 0.71
C GLN A 88 -1.03 -5.31 -0.39
N ILE A 89 0.28 -5.23 -0.19
CA ILE A 89 1.21 -4.62 -1.14
C ILE A 89 1.21 -5.36 -2.48
N ILE A 90 1.20 -6.71 -2.50
CA ILE A 90 1.14 -7.50 -3.74
C ILE A 90 0.06 -7.00 -4.73
N SER A 91 -1.16 -6.71 -4.25
CA SER A 91 -2.23 -6.22 -5.14
C SER A 91 -1.96 -4.81 -5.67
N ALA A 92 -1.31 -3.95 -4.86
CA ALA A 92 -0.88 -2.64 -5.32
C ALA A 92 0.19 -2.76 -6.40
N GLU A 93 1.19 -3.63 -6.22
CA GLU A 93 2.27 -3.86 -7.18
C GLU A 93 1.78 -4.36 -8.55
N ILE A 94 0.82 -5.28 -8.55
CA ILE A 94 0.20 -5.77 -9.81
C ILE A 94 -0.46 -4.61 -10.57
N ALA A 95 -1.17 -3.73 -9.85
CA ALA A 95 -1.78 -2.55 -10.46
C ALA A 95 -0.71 -1.56 -10.94
N THR A 96 0.37 -1.38 -10.18
CA THR A 96 1.51 -0.54 -10.53
C THR A 96 2.15 -0.97 -11.86
N ILE A 97 2.41 -2.26 -12.04
CA ILE A 97 2.97 -2.77 -13.30
C ILE A 97 2.08 -2.40 -14.49
N LEU A 98 0.76 -2.63 -14.40
CA LEU A 98 -0.17 -2.30 -15.49
C LEU A 98 -0.17 -0.79 -15.79
N PHE A 99 -0.31 0.04 -14.77
CA PHE A 99 -0.45 1.47 -14.96
C PHE A 99 0.88 2.14 -15.35
N ASN A 100 2.03 1.58 -14.96
CA ASN A 100 3.33 1.99 -15.49
C ASN A 100 3.37 1.78 -17.02
N GLN A 101 2.98 0.59 -17.50
CA GLN A 101 2.95 0.29 -18.95
C GLN A 101 1.95 1.17 -19.70
N THR A 102 0.76 1.36 -19.11
CA THR A 102 -0.31 2.13 -19.73
C THR A 102 0.01 3.62 -19.77
N SER A 103 0.56 4.17 -18.69
CA SER A 103 1.03 5.56 -18.66
C SER A 103 2.24 5.76 -19.56
N ALA A 104 3.16 4.79 -19.66
CA ALA A 104 4.28 4.87 -20.60
C ALA A 104 3.77 5.02 -22.04
N ALA A 105 2.73 4.29 -22.45
CA ALA A 105 2.13 4.46 -23.78
C ALA A 105 1.62 5.90 -24.01
N GLY A 106 0.91 6.50 -23.04
CA GLY A 106 0.41 7.88 -23.15
C GLY A 106 1.49 8.97 -23.05
N LEU A 107 2.63 8.65 -22.44
CA LEU A 107 3.78 9.55 -22.33
C LEU A 107 4.71 9.46 -23.54
N TYR A 108 4.83 8.28 -24.15
CA TYR A 108 5.71 8.03 -25.31
C TYR A 108 5.30 8.81 -26.56
N ALA A 109 4.04 9.25 -26.63
CA ALA A 109 3.54 10.12 -27.70
C ALA A 109 4.18 11.53 -27.69
N GLN A 110 4.86 11.92 -26.61
CA GLN A 110 5.60 13.18 -26.53
C GLN A 110 7.07 12.97 -26.90
N GLU A 111 7.61 13.86 -27.72
CA GLU A 111 9.04 13.87 -28.03
C GLU A 111 9.88 14.02 -26.74
N ASP A 112 11.02 13.35 -26.70
CA ASP A 112 11.98 13.35 -25.59
C ASP A 112 11.56 12.66 -24.28
N PHE A 113 10.39 12.02 -24.20
CA PHE A 113 9.91 11.40 -22.96
C PHE A 113 10.43 9.97 -22.73
N ARG A 114 11.35 9.48 -23.57
CA ARG A 114 11.93 8.12 -23.47
C ARG A 114 12.48 7.79 -22.08
N VAL A 115 13.17 8.73 -21.42
CA VAL A 115 13.73 8.51 -20.07
C VAL A 115 12.67 8.14 -19.05
N ILE A 116 11.44 8.66 -19.19
CA ILE A 116 10.34 8.33 -18.29
C ILE A 116 9.91 6.88 -18.54
N CYS A 117 9.79 6.47 -19.79
CA CYS A 117 9.43 5.09 -20.15
C CYS A 117 10.48 4.09 -19.65
N ASP A 118 11.77 4.37 -19.90
CA ASP A 118 12.89 3.55 -19.44
C ASP A 118 12.93 3.39 -17.91
N MET A 119 12.48 4.42 -17.17
CA MET A 119 12.34 4.41 -15.71
C MET A 119 11.15 3.55 -15.26
N LEU A 120 9.98 3.70 -15.91
CA LEU A 120 8.78 2.91 -15.59
C LEU A 120 8.94 1.42 -15.90
N ASP A 121 9.73 1.07 -16.92
CA ASP A 121 10.08 -0.31 -17.25
C ASP A 121 10.95 -0.95 -16.15
N LEU A 122 11.93 -0.21 -15.65
CA LEU A 122 12.77 -0.66 -14.52
C LEU A 122 11.91 -0.90 -13.27
N GLU A 123 11.08 0.06 -12.89
CA GLU A 123 10.20 -0.08 -11.73
C GLU A 123 9.28 -1.29 -11.88
N SER A 124 8.71 -1.49 -13.06
CA SER A 124 7.87 -2.67 -13.33
C SER A 124 8.63 -3.99 -13.19
N ALA A 125 9.94 -4.03 -13.45
CA ALA A 125 10.77 -5.20 -13.20
C ALA A 125 10.99 -5.42 -11.69
N GLN A 126 11.27 -4.35 -10.95
CA GLN A 126 11.41 -4.36 -9.48
C GLN A 126 10.14 -4.88 -8.80
N GLU A 127 8.96 -4.37 -9.20
CA GLU A 127 7.67 -4.80 -8.61
C GLU A 127 7.39 -6.30 -8.76
N ARG A 128 7.88 -6.94 -9.83
CA ARG A 128 7.73 -8.40 -10.01
C ARG A 128 8.52 -9.17 -8.97
N CYS A 129 9.69 -8.67 -8.60
CA CYS A 129 10.57 -9.27 -7.61
C CYS A 129 10.02 -9.05 -6.20
N HIS A 130 9.44 -7.87 -5.94
CA HIS A 130 8.68 -7.57 -4.73
C HIS A 130 7.54 -8.58 -4.53
N ILE A 131 6.68 -8.73 -5.55
CA ILE A 131 5.56 -9.69 -5.54
C ILE A 131 6.05 -11.10 -5.25
N ASN A 132 7.13 -11.54 -5.91
CA ASN A 132 7.69 -12.88 -5.73
C ASN A 132 8.14 -13.12 -4.28
N ALA A 133 8.89 -12.17 -3.71
CA ALA A 133 9.39 -12.26 -2.35
C ALA A 133 8.25 -12.32 -1.32
N PHE A 134 7.30 -11.38 -1.40
CA PHE A 134 6.17 -11.31 -0.47
C PHE A 134 5.32 -12.57 -0.53
N LYS A 135 4.96 -13.01 -1.74
CA LYS A 135 4.12 -14.20 -1.93
C LYS A 135 4.79 -15.47 -1.41
N THR A 136 6.09 -15.64 -1.66
CA THR A 136 6.85 -16.83 -1.24
C THR A 136 6.85 -16.96 0.27
N ILE A 137 7.23 -15.89 0.98
CA ILE A 137 7.30 -15.87 2.44
C ILE A 137 5.91 -16.04 3.05
N SER A 138 4.94 -15.22 2.64
CA SER A 138 3.60 -15.27 3.21
C SER A 138 2.94 -16.64 3.03
N HIS A 139 3.14 -17.29 1.88
CA HIS A 139 2.62 -18.65 1.67
C HIS A 139 3.27 -19.69 2.59
N GLN A 140 4.59 -19.67 2.75
CA GLN A 140 5.26 -20.64 3.62
C GLN A 140 4.82 -20.45 5.07
N VAL A 141 4.73 -19.20 5.55
CA VAL A 141 4.30 -18.89 6.92
C VAL A 141 2.89 -19.39 7.20
N GLU A 142 1.91 -19.05 6.35
CA GLU A 142 0.53 -19.48 6.58
C GLU A 142 0.35 -20.99 6.42
N SER A 143 1.07 -21.60 5.47
CA SER A 143 1.07 -23.06 5.32
C SER A 143 1.61 -23.75 6.56
N THR A 144 2.67 -23.22 7.18
CA THR A 144 3.27 -23.83 8.37
C THR A 144 2.43 -23.60 9.62
N LEU A 145 1.87 -22.40 9.80
CA LEU A 145 1.11 -22.05 11.00
C LEU A 145 -0.33 -22.59 10.98
N PHE A 146 -0.97 -22.59 9.81
CA PHE A 146 -2.41 -22.85 9.70
C PHE A 146 -2.75 -24.00 8.73
N GLY A 147 -1.82 -24.39 7.85
CA GLY A 147 -2.10 -25.36 6.78
C GLY A 147 -2.96 -24.80 5.65
N GLU A 148 -3.33 -23.52 5.71
CA GLU A 148 -4.21 -22.85 4.77
C GLU A 148 -3.95 -21.35 4.73
N ARG A 149 -4.47 -20.69 3.70
CA ARG A 149 -4.39 -19.23 3.55
C ARG A 149 -5.44 -18.54 4.43
N ILE A 150 -5.03 -17.58 5.25
CA ILE A 150 -5.92 -16.76 6.08
C ILE A 150 -5.96 -15.32 5.57
N PHE A 151 -4.80 -14.69 5.44
CA PHE A 151 -4.58 -13.33 4.95
C PHE A 151 -4.12 -13.30 3.49
N THR A 152 -3.36 -14.31 3.03
CA THR A 152 -2.98 -14.41 1.62
C THR A 152 -4.18 -14.80 0.75
N TYR A 153 -4.09 -14.53 -0.54
CA TYR A 153 -5.15 -14.78 -1.51
C TYR A 153 -4.58 -15.29 -2.84
N PRO A 154 -5.39 -15.99 -3.67
CA PRO A 154 -5.00 -16.27 -5.05
C PRO A 154 -4.76 -14.98 -5.82
N MET A 155 -3.67 -14.91 -6.61
CA MET A 155 -3.31 -13.72 -7.38
C MET A 155 -4.51 -13.11 -8.11
N ARG A 156 -4.70 -11.81 -7.94
CA ARG A 156 -5.82 -11.04 -8.52
C ARG A 156 -5.35 -10.34 -9.79
N GLY A 157 -6.29 -10.05 -10.69
CA GLY A 157 -6.02 -9.23 -11.86
C GLY A 157 -5.82 -7.75 -11.49
N PRO A 158 -5.19 -6.95 -12.37
CA PRO A 158 -4.88 -5.54 -12.11
C PRO A 158 -6.10 -4.61 -12.03
N TYR A 159 -7.27 -5.09 -12.46
CA TYR A 159 -8.53 -4.34 -12.42
C TYR A 159 -9.40 -4.67 -11.18
N THR A 160 -8.79 -5.23 -10.15
CA THR A 160 -9.45 -5.51 -8.87
C THR A 160 -9.07 -4.46 -7.84
N GLU A 161 -9.91 -4.29 -6.82
CA GLU A 161 -9.58 -3.46 -5.67
C GLU A 161 -8.25 -3.90 -5.07
N THR A 162 -7.34 -2.94 -4.94
CA THR A 162 -6.02 -3.21 -4.37
C THR A 162 -6.12 -3.47 -2.87
N MET A 163 -7.13 -2.94 -2.18
CA MET A 163 -7.38 -3.22 -0.77
C MET A 163 -7.97 -4.62 -0.62
N VAL A 164 -7.25 -5.51 0.09
CA VAL A 164 -7.64 -6.92 0.27
C VAL A 164 -8.93 -7.03 1.07
N PHE A 165 -9.06 -6.21 2.12
CA PHE A 165 -10.20 -6.14 3.03
C PHE A 165 -10.90 -4.77 2.91
N ALA A 166 -11.60 -4.56 1.80
CA ALA A 166 -12.36 -3.34 1.51
C ALA A 166 -13.85 -3.47 1.87
N ASP A 167 -14.53 -2.35 2.18
CA ASP A 167 -16.00 -2.29 2.19
C ASP A 167 -16.56 -2.38 0.76
N THR A 168 -16.63 -3.61 0.25
CA THR A 168 -17.08 -3.88 -1.11
C THR A 168 -18.15 -4.97 -1.17
N ASN A 169 -18.78 -5.06 -2.33
CA ASN A 169 -19.73 -6.11 -2.70
C ASN A 169 -19.63 -6.33 -4.20
N PHE A 170 -20.31 -7.35 -4.72
CA PHE A 170 -20.24 -7.72 -6.14
C PHE A 170 -20.44 -6.53 -7.10
N LEU A 171 -21.46 -5.70 -6.87
CA LEU A 171 -21.75 -4.55 -7.72
C LEU A 171 -20.67 -3.48 -7.64
N LYS A 172 -20.20 -3.14 -6.43
CA LYS A 172 -19.09 -2.20 -6.21
C LYS A 172 -17.81 -2.70 -6.91
N THR A 173 -17.52 -4.00 -6.81
CA THR A 173 -16.36 -4.63 -7.45
C THR A 173 -16.43 -4.55 -8.98
N GLN A 174 -17.57 -4.89 -9.59
CA GLN A 174 -17.72 -4.78 -11.05
C GLN A 174 -17.60 -3.33 -11.53
N TRP A 175 -18.18 -2.40 -10.76
CA TRP A 175 -18.07 -0.98 -11.07
C TRP A 175 -16.63 -0.48 -10.99
N LYS A 176 -15.88 -0.81 -9.93
CA LYS A 176 -14.46 -0.45 -9.79
C LYS A 176 -13.64 -1.04 -10.94
N LYS A 177 -13.91 -2.28 -11.32
CA LYS A 177 -13.26 -2.93 -12.47
C LYS A 177 -13.45 -2.11 -13.76
N LEU A 178 -14.68 -1.71 -14.06
CA LEU A 178 -14.98 -0.86 -15.21
C LEU A 178 -14.24 0.48 -15.12
N GLN A 179 -14.22 1.12 -13.94
CA GLN A 179 -13.51 2.37 -13.73
C GLN A 179 -12.00 2.24 -14.01
N LEU A 180 -11.36 1.18 -13.52
CA LEU A 180 -9.93 0.94 -13.73
C LEU A 180 -9.61 0.62 -15.20
N GLN A 181 -10.47 -0.16 -15.87
CA GLN A 181 -10.33 -0.43 -17.31
C GLN A 181 -10.49 0.84 -18.14
N ALA A 182 -11.52 1.64 -17.86
CA ALA A 182 -11.74 2.91 -18.54
C ALA A 182 -10.59 3.89 -18.29
N PHE A 183 -10.11 4.00 -17.04
CA PHE A 183 -8.97 4.84 -16.71
C PHE A 183 -7.70 4.40 -17.45
N GLY A 184 -7.42 3.09 -17.51
CA GLY A 184 -6.28 2.58 -18.27
C GLY A 184 -6.39 2.92 -19.76
N LEU A 185 -7.56 2.74 -20.36
CA LEU A 185 -7.76 3.07 -21.77
C LEU A 185 -7.50 4.56 -22.05
N ILE A 186 -8.08 5.46 -21.24
CA ILE A 186 -7.93 6.90 -21.47
C ILE A 186 -6.54 7.42 -21.10
N SER A 187 -5.84 6.80 -20.14
CA SER A 187 -4.48 7.22 -19.78
C SER A 187 -3.47 6.84 -20.85
N ALA A 188 -3.71 5.75 -21.59
CA ALA A 188 -2.84 5.32 -22.70
C ALA A 188 -2.85 6.30 -23.89
N ASP A 189 -3.88 7.12 -24.04
CA ASP A 189 -4.04 8.09 -25.13
C ASP A 189 -4.00 9.55 -24.62
N ASN A 190 -3.68 9.76 -23.34
CA ASN A 190 -3.69 11.09 -22.74
C ASN A 190 -2.51 11.30 -21.80
N THR A 191 -1.54 12.11 -22.25
CA THR A 191 -0.31 12.41 -21.52
C THR A 191 -0.56 13.02 -20.13
N PHE A 192 -1.54 13.92 -19.98
CA PHE A 192 -1.85 14.49 -18.66
C PHE A 192 -2.40 13.43 -17.71
N LEU A 193 -3.36 12.62 -18.15
CA LEU A 193 -3.96 11.55 -17.34
C LEU A 193 -2.97 10.43 -17.02
N ALA A 194 -2.04 10.13 -17.94
CA ALA A 194 -0.91 9.25 -17.68
C ALA A 194 -0.08 9.73 -16.48
N CYS A 195 0.18 11.04 -16.37
CA CYS A 195 0.81 11.62 -15.19
C CYS A 195 -0.06 11.52 -13.93
N GLN A 196 -1.39 11.57 -14.05
CA GLN A 196 -2.29 11.58 -12.89
C GLN A 196 -2.36 10.25 -12.14
N TYR A 197 -2.05 9.15 -12.81
CA TYR A 197 -1.82 7.89 -12.11
C TYR A 197 -0.74 8.04 -11.02
N PHE A 198 0.35 8.74 -11.34
CA PHE A 198 1.47 8.95 -10.42
C PHE A 198 1.15 9.93 -9.29
N THR A 199 0.18 10.84 -9.48
CA THR A 199 -0.37 11.63 -8.37
C THR A 199 -1.04 10.71 -7.35
N VAL A 200 -1.87 9.77 -7.81
CA VAL A 200 -2.55 8.81 -6.93
C VAL A 200 -1.56 7.81 -6.33
N ARG A 201 -0.62 7.26 -7.11
CA ARG A 201 0.43 6.37 -6.60
C ARG A 201 1.29 7.08 -5.56
N GLY A 202 1.70 8.33 -5.79
CA GLY A 202 2.47 9.12 -4.84
C GLY A 202 1.78 9.30 -3.49
N LEU A 203 0.48 9.62 -3.50
CA LEU A 203 -0.34 9.63 -2.28
C LEU A 203 -0.29 8.28 -1.56
N ARG A 204 -0.52 7.18 -2.28
CA ARG A 204 -0.52 5.84 -1.67
C ARG A 204 0.84 5.42 -1.11
N THR A 205 1.91 5.78 -1.80
CA THR A 205 3.29 5.46 -1.43
C THR A 205 3.72 6.25 -0.20
N LEU A 206 3.24 7.49 0.00
CA LEU A 206 3.55 8.27 1.21
C LEU A 206 3.13 7.58 2.49
N ASN A 207 1.92 7.01 2.53
CA ASN A 207 1.48 6.24 3.69
C ASN A 207 2.32 4.98 3.88
N GLY A 208 2.58 4.24 2.79
CA GLY A 208 3.48 3.08 2.83
C GLY A 208 4.84 3.44 3.42
N LYS A 209 5.43 4.54 2.95
CA LYS A 209 6.76 5.02 3.34
C LYS A 209 6.89 5.37 4.83
N LEU A 210 5.85 5.95 5.44
CA LEU A 210 5.85 6.23 6.89
C LEU A 210 6.08 4.96 7.72
N ILE A 211 5.42 3.86 7.31
CA ILE A 211 5.50 2.56 7.97
C ILE A 211 6.77 1.82 7.55
N GLN A 212 7.02 1.70 6.25
CA GLN A 212 8.18 1.01 5.69
C GLN A 212 9.50 1.58 6.22
N HIS A 213 9.60 2.90 6.44
CA HIS A 213 10.79 3.50 7.08
C HIS A 213 11.00 2.98 8.51
N LYS A 214 9.93 2.74 9.27
CA LYS A 214 10.04 2.18 10.63
C LYS A 214 10.38 0.69 10.57
N LEU A 215 9.83 -0.05 9.61
CA LEU A 215 10.16 -1.45 9.38
C LEU A 215 11.62 -1.62 8.91
N SER A 216 12.10 -0.77 8.00
CA SER A 216 13.47 -0.79 7.51
C SER A 216 14.49 -0.48 8.61
N ASN A 217 14.14 0.42 9.54
CA ASN A 217 14.99 0.75 10.67
C ASN A 217 15.17 -0.42 11.65
N TYR A 218 14.25 -1.39 11.68
CA TYR A 218 14.42 -2.60 12.47
C TYR A 218 15.61 -3.41 12.00
N TYR A 219 15.74 -3.59 10.69
CA TYR A 219 16.89 -4.25 10.08
C TYR A 219 18.20 -3.47 10.32
N GLN A 220 18.19 -2.15 10.07
CA GLN A 220 19.38 -1.33 10.20
C GLN A 220 19.93 -1.25 11.62
N ASN A 221 19.05 -1.26 12.62
CA ASN A 221 19.42 -1.22 14.04
C ASN A 221 19.59 -2.61 14.65
N HIS A 222 19.48 -3.68 13.86
CA HIS A 222 19.71 -5.03 14.35
C HIS A 222 21.18 -5.17 14.82
N SER A 223 21.39 -5.79 15.98
CA SER A 223 22.72 -5.91 16.59
C SER A 223 23.73 -6.62 15.68
N ASN A 224 23.24 -7.47 14.78
CA ASN A 224 23.98 -8.07 13.70
C ASN A 224 23.09 -8.14 12.44
N PRO A 225 23.18 -7.18 11.50
CA PRO A 225 22.33 -7.15 10.31
C PRO A 225 22.42 -8.43 9.47
N ASP A 226 23.60 -9.04 9.36
CA ASP A 226 23.77 -10.29 8.61
C ASP A 226 22.99 -11.46 9.21
N LYS A 227 22.71 -11.42 10.51
CA LYS A 227 21.88 -12.41 11.23
C LYS A 227 20.43 -11.98 11.42
N ALA A 228 20.03 -10.79 10.98
CA ALA A 228 18.64 -10.37 11.08
C ALA A 228 17.73 -11.31 10.26
N PRO A 229 16.47 -11.52 10.70
CA PRO A 229 15.55 -12.40 10.02
C PRO A 229 15.30 -11.91 8.59
N ILE A 230 15.21 -12.86 7.65
CA ILE A 230 15.07 -12.57 6.21
C ILE A 230 13.89 -11.62 5.89
N PRO A 231 12.71 -11.74 6.53
CA PRO A 231 11.61 -10.80 6.32
C PRO A 231 11.97 -9.34 6.64
N ALA A 232 12.82 -9.09 7.65
CA ALA A 232 13.30 -7.74 7.96
C ALA A 232 14.26 -7.21 6.87
N LYS A 233 15.14 -8.06 6.34
CA LYS A 233 16.01 -7.75 5.19
C LYS A 233 15.19 -7.36 3.96
N ILE A 234 14.13 -8.12 3.66
CA ILE A 234 13.24 -7.86 2.53
C ILE A 234 12.48 -6.54 2.72
N SER A 235 11.99 -6.24 3.92
CA SER A 235 11.41 -4.92 4.23
C SER A 235 12.38 -3.77 3.96
N TYR A 236 13.67 -3.95 4.28
CA TYR A 236 14.70 -2.96 3.99
C TYR A 236 14.94 -2.80 2.49
N TYR A 237 15.12 -3.89 1.75
CA TYR A 237 15.33 -3.86 0.30
C TYR A 237 14.15 -3.24 -0.45
N HIS A 238 12.91 -3.62 -0.08
CA HIS A 238 11.70 -3.01 -0.65
C HIS A 238 11.66 -1.50 -0.40
N PHE A 239 11.96 -1.05 0.82
CA PHE A 239 11.99 0.37 1.16
C PHE A 239 13.02 1.18 0.33
N MET A 240 14.15 0.56 -0.02
CA MET A 240 15.18 1.19 -0.85
C MET A 240 14.66 1.46 -2.28
N ASP A 241 14.02 0.46 -2.91
CA ASP A 241 13.43 0.61 -4.25
C ASP A 241 12.24 1.60 -4.23
N GLU A 242 11.33 1.48 -3.26
CA GLU A 242 10.16 2.36 -3.09
C GLU A 242 10.55 3.83 -2.88
N SER A 243 11.72 4.09 -2.30
CA SER A 243 12.23 5.45 -2.16
C SER A 243 12.48 6.12 -3.51
N PHE A 244 12.92 5.37 -4.52
CA PHE A 244 13.06 5.87 -5.89
C PHE A 244 11.72 5.95 -6.61
N HIS A 245 10.84 4.97 -6.42
CA HIS A 245 9.49 4.95 -7.01
C HIS A 245 8.65 6.15 -6.57
N PHE A 246 8.75 6.53 -5.29
CA PHE A 246 8.13 7.73 -4.79
C PHE A 246 8.67 9.00 -5.46
N ASN A 247 9.99 9.08 -5.66
CA ASN A 247 10.60 10.21 -6.34
C ASN A 247 10.15 10.28 -7.81
N SER A 248 10.15 9.15 -8.51
CA SER A 248 9.64 9.03 -9.88
C SER A 248 8.19 9.52 -9.97
N SER A 249 7.33 9.03 -9.05
CA SER A 249 5.93 9.42 -8.99
C SER A 249 5.79 10.93 -8.80
N THR A 250 6.58 11.51 -7.89
CA THR A 250 6.60 12.95 -7.62
C THR A 250 7.08 13.78 -8.82
N ILE A 251 8.16 13.37 -9.47
CA ILE A 251 8.69 14.09 -10.63
C ILE A 251 7.65 14.05 -11.77
N ILE A 252 7.03 12.90 -12.04
CA ILE A 252 6.03 12.77 -13.11
C ILE A 252 4.77 13.61 -12.78
N SER A 253 4.25 13.53 -11.56
CA SER A 253 2.98 14.17 -11.20
C SER A 253 3.10 15.68 -10.92
N HIS A 254 4.26 16.18 -10.47
CA HIS A 254 4.45 17.59 -10.12
C HIS A 254 5.29 18.38 -11.11
N ASP A 255 6.33 17.77 -11.69
CA ASP A 255 7.28 18.48 -12.53
C ASP A 255 6.96 18.30 -14.03
N VAL A 256 6.76 17.05 -14.47
CA VAL A 256 6.51 16.73 -15.90
C VAL A 256 5.19 17.34 -16.40
N ILE A 257 4.19 17.50 -15.52
CA ILE A 257 2.93 18.17 -15.88
C ILE A 257 3.11 19.62 -16.33
N ASN A 258 4.24 20.27 -15.99
CA ASN A 258 4.57 21.62 -16.44
C ASN A 258 5.29 21.64 -17.80
N CYS A 259 5.65 20.47 -18.33
CA CYS A 259 6.28 20.28 -19.63
C CYS A 259 5.26 19.82 -20.69
N ILE A 260 3.96 19.91 -20.41
CA ILE A 260 2.88 19.51 -21.31
C ILE A 260 1.79 20.59 -21.35
N LYS A 261 0.81 20.43 -22.24
CA LYS A 261 -0.32 21.37 -22.34
C LYS A 261 -1.11 21.41 -21.03
N PRO A 262 -1.62 22.59 -20.61
CA PRO A 262 -2.48 22.69 -19.44
C PRO A 262 -3.71 21.79 -19.54
N PRO A 263 -4.18 21.20 -18.43
CA PRO A 263 -5.27 20.24 -18.49
C PRO A 263 -6.61 20.89 -18.87
N THR A 264 -7.35 20.19 -19.72
CA THR A 264 -8.73 20.46 -20.09
C THR A 264 -9.68 20.26 -18.89
N LYS A 265 -10.92 20.75 -19.01
CA LYS A 265 -11.94 20.54 -17.97
C LYS A 265 -12.20 19.05 -17.70
N PHE A 266 -12.23 18.23 -18.75
CA PHE A 266 -12.44 16.79 -18.62
C PHE A 266 -11.30 16.13 -17.85
N GLU A 267 -10.05 16.41 -18.22
CA GLU A 267 -8.86 15.87 -17.55
C GLU A 267 -8.81 16.24 -16.06
N LYS A 268 -9.14 17.49 -15.73
CA LYS A 268 -9.25 17.93 -14.33
C LYS A 268 -10.30 17.14 -13.56
N VAL A 269 -11.46 16.87 -14.17
CA VAL A 269 -12.51 16.07 -13.52
C VAL A 269 -12.01 14.65 -13.25
N VAL A 270 -11.42 13.99 -14.24
CA VAL A 270 -10.90 12.61 -14.09
C VAL A 270 -9.80 12.55 -13.02
N ALA A 271 -8.84 13.48 -13.03
CA ALA A 271 -7.78 13.56 -12.02
C ALA A 271 -8.34 13.67 -10.59
N ASN A 272 -9.34 14.55 -10.41
CA ASN A 272 -9.97 14.76 -9.12
C ASN A 272 -10.82 13.57 -8.67
N LEU A 273 -11.45 12.84 -9.59
CA LEU A 273 -12.12 11.58 -9.28
C LEU A 273 -11.13 10.51 -8.81
N GLY A 274 -9.94 10.44 -9.41
CA GLY A 274 -8.86 9.55 -8.98
C GLY A 274 -8.43 9.81 -7.53
N ILE A 275 -8.15 11.08 -7.19
CA ILE A 275 -7.75 11.46 -5.81
C ILE A 275 -8.89 11.25 -4.81
N ARG A 276 -10.14 11.56 -5.20
CA ARG A 276 -11.31 11.27 -4.36
C ARG A 276 -11.48 9.76 -4.13
N GLY A 277 -11.22 8.95 -5.16
CA GLY A 277 -11.19 7.49 -5.05
C GLY A 277 -10.12 7.01 -4.08
N CYS A 278 -8.92 7.57 -4.15
CA CYS A 278 -7.84 7.28 -3.19
C CYS A 278 -8.25 7.62 -1.75
N GLN A 279 -8.87 8.78 -1.51
CA GLN A 279 -9.37 9.12 -0.18
C GLN A 279 -10.44 8.14 0.32
N LYS A 280 -11.27 7.60 -0.57
CA LYS A 280 -12.27 6.60 -0.20
C LYS A 280 -11.61 5.27 0.17
N ASP A 281 -10.65 4.83 -0.63
CA ASP A 281 -9.87 3.62 -0.35
C ASP A 281 -9.07 3.76 0.95
N HIS A 282 -8.73 5.01 1.35
CA HIS A 282 -8.01 5.36 2.59
C HIS A 282 -8.91 5.97 3.68
N TYR A 283 -10.23 5.79 3.57
CA TYR A 283 -11.17 6.37 4.53
C TYR A 283 -11.08 5.71 5.90
N HIS A 284 -10.97 4.39 5.93
CA HIS A 284 -10.97 3.60 7.15
C HIS A 284 -9.59 3.58 7.84
N CYS A 285 -9.56 3.09 9.07
CA CYS A 285 -8.35 2.75 9.81
C CYS A 285 -8.47 1.29 10.23
N SER A 286 -7.35 0.56 10.26
CA SER A 286 -7.31 -0.80 10.78
C SER A 286 -6.61 -0.87 12.13
N ILE A 287 -7.30 -1.38 13.15
CA ILE A 287 -6.66 -1.67 14.45
C ILE A 287 -5.89 -3.00 14.42
N ALA A 288 -6.19 -3.85 13.43
CA ALA A 288 -5.49 -5.12 13.27
C ALA A 288 -4.10 -4.91 12.67
N VAL A 289 -3.99 -4.06 11.66
CA VAL A 289 -2.72 -3.77 10.98
C VAL A 289 -2.52 -2.25 10.91
N ASN A 290 -1.89 -1.70 11.95
CA ASN A 290 -1.59 -0.26 11.98
C ASN A 290 -0.77 0.14 10.74
N GLY A 291 -1.13 1.25 10.10
CA GLY A 291 -0.55 1.71 8.84
C GLY A 291 -1.29 1.26 7.57
N ILE A 292 -2.31 0.41 7.71
CA ILE A 292 -3.22 0.04 6.61
C ILE A 292 -4.62 0.56 6.88
N PHE A 293 -5.28 1.02 5.82
CA PHE A 293 -6.63 1.60 5.86
C PHE A 293 -7.70 0.58 5.47
N TRP A 294 -7.60 -0.64 6.03
CA TRP A 294 -8.59 -1.68 5.80
C TRP A 294 -9.90 -1.39 6.49
N TYR A 295 -10.95 -2.01 5.96
CA TYR A 295 -12.24 -2.10 6.62
C TYR A 295 -12.24 -3.29 7.57
N ASP A 296 -12.04 -3.05 8.87
CA ASP A 296 -11.84 -4.11 9.86
C ASP A 296 -12.98 -5.15 9.92
N ALA A 297 -14.22 -4.77 9.58
CA ALA A 297 -15.31 -5.74 9.53
C ALA A 297 -15.13 -6.81 8.43
N ALA A 298 -14.36 -6.52 7.38
CA ALA A 298 -13.98 -7.53 6.39
C ALA A 298 -12.90 -8.50 6.92
N LEU A 299 -12.20 -8.17 8.02
CA LEU A 299 -11.19 -9.02 8.64
C LEU A 299 -11.77 -10.04 9.62
N TYR A 300 -13.00 -9.87 10.10
CA TYR A 300 -13.53 -10.69 11.20
C TYR A 300 -13.38 -12.19 10.97
N SER A 301 -13.74 -12.69 9.79
CA SER A 301 -13.62 -14.12 9.50
C SER A 301 -12.16 -14.61 9.47
N ALA A 302 -11.22 -13.77 9.03
CA ALA A 302 -9.78 -14.11 9.04
C ALA A 302 -9.24 -14.14 10.47
N ILE A 303 -9.55 -13.13 11.29
CA ILE A 303 -9.15 -13.07 12.69
C ILE A 303 -9.78 -14.21 13.49
N TYR A 304 -11.07 -14.49 13.28
CA TYR A 304 -11.75 -15.62 13.93
C TYR A 304 -11.04 -16.95 13.62
N ARG A 305 -10.73 -17.23 12.35
CA ARG A 305 -9.99 -18.43 11.94
C ARG A 305 -8.61 -18.51 12.59
N MET A 306 -7.89 -17.39 12.64
CA MET A 306 -6.59 -17.32 13.33
C MET A 306 -6.73 -17.66 14.81
N LEU A 307 -7.69 -17.08 15.53
CA LEU A 307 -7.89 -17.32 16.97
C LEU A 307 -8.33 -18.77 17.27
N ARG A 308 -9.08 -19.39 16.36
CA ARG A 308 -9.53 -20.80 16.47
C ARG A 308 -8.47 -21.81 16.02
N SER A 309 -7.36 -21.36 15.44
CA SER A 309 -6.25 -22.23 15.00
C SER A 309 -5.53 -22.88 16.18
N GLN A 310 -4.70 -23.89 15.91
CA GLN A 310 -3.89 -24.56 16.93
C GLN A 310 -2.88 -23.63 17.62
N VAL A 311 -2.52 -22.52 16.96
CA VAL A 311 -1.58 -21.53 17.50
C VAL A 311 -2.17 -20.77 18.69
N PHE A 312 -3.47 -20.43 18.62
CA PHE A 312 -4.16 -19.63 19.63
C PHE A 312 -5.11 -20.46 20.50
N GLY A 313 -5.67 -21.55 19.95
CA GLY A 313 -6.40 -22.57 20.68
C GLY A 313 -7.69 -22.10 21.35
N MET A 314 -8.18 -20.89 21.03
CA MET A 314 -9.40 -20.35 21.66
C MET A 314 -10.61 -21.15 21.21
N SER A 315 -11.58 -21.40 22.09
CA SER A 315 -12.92 -21.91 21.77
C SER A 315 -13.73 -20.92 20.91
N ASP A 316 -14.91 -21.32 20.41
CA ASP A 316 -15.80 -20.41 19.68
C ASP A 316 -16.17 -19.18 20.53
N THR A 317 -16.56 -19.42 21.78
CA THR A 317 -16.97 -18.37 22.71
C THR A 317 -15.81 -17.45 23.06
N GLU A 318 -14.63 -18.01 23.36
CA GLU A 318 -13.44 -17.21 23.69
C GLU A 318 -12.98 -16.35 22.49
N ALA A 319 -12.98 -16.91 21.28
CA ALA A 319 -12.59 -16.15 20.09
C ALA A 319 -13.56 -14.99 19.80
N LYS A 320 -14.87 -15.25 19.88
CA LYS A 320 -15.91 -14.21 19.69
C LYS A 320 -15.85 -13.13 20.77
N ASP A 321 -15.63 -13.51 22.03
CA ASP A 321 -15.42 -12.54 23.12
C ASP A 321 -14.17 -11.68 22.90
N MET A 322 -13.04 -12.32 22.59
CA MET A 322 -11.77 -11.62 22.32
C MET A 322 -11.92 -10.62 21.18
N MET A 323 -12.55 -11.02 20.07
CA MET A 323 -12.82 -10.11 18.94
C MET A 323 -13.75 -8.96 19.33
N CYS A 324 -14.78 -9.22 20.15
CA CYS A 324 -15.66 -8.19 20.67
C CYS A 324 -14.86 -7.12 21.43
N ARG A 325 -13.99 -7.56 22.36
CA ARG A 325 -13.13 -6.68 23.15
C ARG A 325 -12.12 -5.92 22.30
N CYS A 326 -11.55 -6.55 21.27
CA CYS A 326 -10.61 -5.89 20.37
C CYS A 326 -11.26 -4.83 19.48
N PHE A 327 -12.34 -5.17 18.76
CA PHE A 327 -12.88 -4.31 17.69
C PHE A 327 -13.97 -3.33 18.14
N THR A 328 -14.71 -3.64 19.20
CA THR A 328 -15.93 -2.87 19.56
C THR A 328 -15.74 -1.95 20.75
N GLN A 329 -14.58 -2.01 21.41
CA GLN A 329 -14.22 -1.18 22.55
C GLN A 329 -13.12 -0.19 22.15
N GLU A 330 -13.03 0.91 22.89
CA GLU A 330 -11.95 1.88 22.72
C GLU A 330 -10.65 1.30 23.30
N THR A 331 -9.60 1.25 22.48
CA THR A 331 -8.33 0.59 22.78
C THR A 331 -7.15 1.48 22.40
N GLU A 332 -5.96 1.19 22.92
CA GLU A 332 -4.73 1.89 22.51
C GLU A 332 -4.50 1.73 20.99
N ALA A 333 -4.73 0.52 20.46
CA ALA A 333 -4.65 0.23 19.03
C ALA A 333 -5.49 1.19 18.17
N LEU A 334 -6.69 1.53 18.65
CA LEU A 334 -7.59 2.45 17.96
C LEU A 334 -6.99 3.86 17.88
N HIS A 335 -6.48 4.39 19.00
CA HIS A 335 -5.85 5.70 19.01
C HIS A 335 -4.58 5.75 18.16
N ASN A 336 -3.74 4.71 18.25
CA ASN A 336 -2.53 4.60 17.44
C ASN A 336 -2.85 4.59 15.93
N SER A 337 -3.89 3.85 15.53
CA SER A 337 -4.32 3.77 14.13
C SER A 337 -4.88 5.09 13.60
N PHE A 338 -5.64 5.82 14.42
CA PHE A 338 -6.14 7.16 14.06
C PHE A 338 -5.03 8.21 14.02
N GLN A 339 -4.02 8.09 14.89
CA GLN A 339 -2.83 8.95 14.82
C GLN A 339 -2.09 8.74 13.49
N THR A 340 -1.81 7.48 13.12
CA THR A 340 -1.15 7.16 11.84
C THR A 340 -1.99 7.62 10.64
N HIS A 341 -3.33 7.47 10.69
CA HIS A 341 -4.22 7.99 9.65
C HIS A 341 -4.15 9.51 9.52
N HIS A 342 -4.11 10.23 10.64
CA HIS A 342 -3.95 11.68 10.65
C HIS A 342 -2.60 12.13 10.06
N GLU A 343 -1.50 11.49 10.47
CA GLU A 343 -0.16 11.77 9.94
C GLU A 343 -0.08 11.55 8.41
N ALA A 344 -0.69 10.47 7.91
CA ALA A 344 -0.80 10.21 6.48
C ALA A 344 -1.62 11.30 5.77
N MET A 345 -2.78 11.68 6.33
CA MET A 345 -3.63 12.73 5.77
C MET A 345 -2.91 14.08 5.67
N GLU A 346 -2.19 14.51 6.72
CA GLU A 346 -1.43 15.76 6.67
C GLU A 346 -0.31 15.70 5.62
N SER A 347 0.37 14.56 5.52
CA SER A 347 1.38 14.34 4.47
C SER A 347 0.79 14.42 3.07
N TYR A 348 -0.44 13.91 2.87
CA TYR A 348 -1.16 14.00 1.60
C TYR A 348 -1.51 15.44 1.22
N LYS A 349 -1.93 16.26 2.18
CA LYS A 349 -2.22 17.69 1.95
C LYS A 349 -0.99 18.43 1.46
N VAL A 350 0.16 18.21 2.12
CA VAL A 350 1.45 18.79 1.71
C VAL A 350 1.83 18.31 0.31
N TYR A 351 1.69 17.00 0.03
CA TYR A 351 2.01 16.44 -1.27
C TYR A 351 1.26 17.16 -2.40
N VAL A 352 -0.05 17.36 -2.26
CA VAL A 352 -0.88 17.93 -3.34
C VAL A 352 -0.95 19.46 -3.38
N GLU A 353 -0.29 20.15 -2.44
CA GLU A 353 -0.40 21.61 -2.25
C GLU A 353 -0.13 22.40 -3.54
N SER A 354 0.91 22.01 -4.27
CA SER A 354 1.36 22.65 -5.50
C SER A 354 0.44 22.42 -6.72
N LEU A 355 -0.50 21.46 -6.65
CA LEU A 355 -1.32 21.04 -7.80
C LEU A 355 -2.58 21.90 -7.96
N ASN A 356 -2.50 23.00 -8.71
CA ASN A 356 -3.55 24.03 -8.81
C ASN A 356 -4.89 23.61 -9.43
N TYR A 357 -4.97 22.45 -10.08
CA TYR A 357 -6.19 21.96 -10.75
C TYR A 357 -7.11 21.14 -9.85
N LEU A 358 -6.75 20.96 -8.58
CA LEU A 358 -7.50 20.13 -7.63
C LEU A 358 -8.70 20.83 -7.02
N TRP A 359 -9.77 20.08 -6.80
CA TRP A 359 -10.91 20.48 -5.98
C TRP A 359 -10.47 20.79 -4.56
N LYS A 360 -11.12 21.78 -3.94
CA LYS A 360 -10.89 22.13 -2.53
C LYS A 360 -10.98 20.92 -1.60
N SER A 361 -12.01 20.10 -1.79
CA SER A 361 -12.22 18.88 -0.99
C SER A 361 -11.09 17.84 -1.13
N ASN A 362 -10.41 17.80 -2.28
CA ASN A 362 -9.24 16.94 -2.47
C ASN A 362 -8.00 17.55 -1.82
N ARG A 363 -7.78 18.86 -1.96
CA ARG A 363 -6.66 19.57 -1.31
C ARG A 363 -6.70 19.45 0.22
N GLU A 364 -7.90 19.48 0.80
CA GLU A 364 -8.12 19.40 2.24
C GLU A 364 -8.26 17.96 2.76
N MET A 365 -8.19 16.95 1.86
CA MET A 365 -8.44 15.54 2.18
C MET A 365 -9.77 15.32 2.96
N SER A 366 -10.82 16.08 2.61
CA SER A 366 -12.02 16.21 3.43
C SER A 366 -12.78 14.89 3.64
N LEU A 367 -12.67 13.94 2.70
CA LEU A 367 -13.32 12.64 2.86
C LEU A 367 -12.61 11.80 3.93
N MET A 368 -11.28 11.75 3.91
CA MET A 368 -10.50 11.06 4.95
C MET A 368 -10.72 11.72 6.32
N ALA A 369 -10.68 13.06 6.37
CA ALA A 369 -10.89 13.84 7.60
C ALA A 369 -12.26 13.60 8.26
N ALA A 370 -13.24 13.08 7.52
CA ALA A 370 -14.56 12.80 8.05
C ALA A 370 -14.62 11.54 8.92
N ASN A 371 -13.58 10.70 8.94
CA ASN A 371 -13.51 9.52 9.80
C ASN A 371 -13.17 9.93 11.24
N THR A 372 -13.81 9.30 12.23
CA THR A 372 -13.57 9.58 13.66
C THR A 372 -13.64 8.30 14.49
N VAL A 373 -12.99 8.31 15.66
CA VAL A 373 -13.03 7.20 16.63
C VAL A 373 -14.47 6.77 16.94
N SER A 374 -15.36 7.74 17.19
CA SER A 374 -16.77 7.44 17.49
C SER A 374 -17.51 6.81 16.31
N LYS A 375 -17.24 7.27 15.08
CA LYS A 375 -17.84 6.67 13.87
C LYS A 375 -17.35 5.24 13.69
N TYR A 376 -16.04 5.02 13.82
CA TYR A 376 -15.44 3.69 13.78
C TYR A 376 -16.10 2.75 14.80
N LEU A 377 -16.16 3.13 16.09
CA LEU A 377 -16.72 2.27 17.14
C LEU A 377 -18.20 1.94 16.90
N ASN A 378 -18.99 2.91 16.46
CA ASN A 378 -20.41 2.69 16.15
C ASN A 378 -20.58 1.71 14.98
N GLU A 379 -19.73 1.84 13.96
CA GLU A 379 -19.70 0.93 12.82
C GLU A 379 -19.29 -0.48 13.24
N GLN A 380 -18.20 -0.64 14.00
CA GLN A 380 -17.73 -1.94 14.48
C GLN A 380 -18.78 -2.63 15.37
N LYS A 381 -19.40 -1.91 16.31
CA LYS A 381 -20.48 -2.47 17.15
C LYS A 381 -21.64 -3.00 16.31
N THR A 382 -22.03 -2.26 15.27
CA THR A 382 -23.16 -2.62 14.40
C THR A 382 -22.82 -3.81 13.51
N THR A 383 -21.64 -3.79 12.88
CA THR A 383 -21.20 -4.80 11.92
C THR A 383 -20.80 -6.09 12.61
N PHE A 384 -20.13 -6.02 13.75
CA PHE A 384 -19.78 -7.18 14.57
C PHE A 384 -21.03 -7.91 15.06
N LYS A 385 -22.07 -7.19 15.51
CA LYS A 385 -23.36 -7.79 15.88
C LYS A 385 -24.01 -8.55 14.72
N LYS A 386 -23.93 -8.01 13.49
CA LYS A 386 -24.45 -8.70 12.28
C LYS A 386 -23.62 -9.93 11.94
N TRP A 387 -22.30 -9.84 12.08
CA TRP A 387 -21.39 -10.96 11.84
C TRP A 387 -21.63 -12.10 12.82
N LEU A 388 -21.82 -11.82 14.11
CA LEU A 388 -22.20 -12.80 15.14
C LEU A 388 -23.55 -13.46 14.90
N ALA A 389 -24.50 -12.77 14.25
CA ALA A 389 -25.78 -13.37 13.90
C ALA A 389 -25.69 -14.36 12.72
N SER A 390 -24.58 -14.33 11.98
CA SER A 390 -24.37 -15.10 10.76
C SER A 390 -23.35 -16.25 10.91
N ASN A 391 -22.67 -16.34 12.07
CA ASN A 391 -21.60 -17.29 12.39
C ASN A 391 -21.64 -17.66 13.88
#